data_AF-A0A524GRT7-F1
#
_entry.id   AF-A0A524GRT7-F1
#
_cell.length_a   1.000
_cell.length_b   1.000
_cell.length_c   1.000
_cell.angle_alpha   90.00
_cell.angle_beta   90.00
_cell.angle_gamma   90.00
#
_symmetry.space_group_name_H-M   'P 1'
#
loop_
_entity.id
_entity.type
_entity.pdbx_description
1 polymer ?
#
loop_
_entity_poly.entity_id
_entity_poly.type
_entity_poly.pdbx_seq_one_letter_code
_entity_poly.pdbx_strand_id
1 'polypeptide(L)'
;MKFPNATTHSLTALRTLAITSLCLLMLASAPATAQQDAQPAQPLPAETAKRFEQMAASIKAEEEDIQSAIDRQQVAEGVAVDILAARVDRSATAKFGLVLALARDILAQRSKGFDVSAYEAGVVEDLKRLPESAKGAIERLRARLKFPSTDLPPREFVYGDQVLFKRLAEIDNVYQIVIDYIAVADKFGLDATREQEFIVNALTEAAANRSVFLELGLNNIAALRSSVSTLPKNAELTDWYSAAQARVRATAASMQRMIGLMNAAGIETRQYRKQVLSVTGEITTDVLDVGIVTNLVKEWGGGMIDIAAKEGPKWLLRILLMALIIFVFFQISKLAQKVVIRGLTSRRVNVSHLLKEMITSAVSNLIILFGILIAVSQLGVSLGPLLAGLGIAGFIIGFALQDSLS
;
A
#
# COMPACT_ATOMS: atom_id res chain seq x y z
N MET A 1 63.19 22.12 60.26
CA MET A 1 62.13 23.07 59.81
C MET A 1 61.81 22.76 58.36
N LYS A 2 60.51 22.62 58.04
CA LYS A 2 59.85 22.47 56.73
C LYS A 2 59.83 21.10 56.01
N PHE A 3 58.60 20.81 55.56
CA PHE A 3 57.99 19.58 55.07
C PHE A 3 58.18 19.35 53.55
N PRO A 4 57.95 18.12 53.05
CA PRO A 4 58.04 17.75 51.63
C PRO A 4 56.72 17.96 50.86
N ASN A 5 56.84 18.34 49.59
CA ASN A 5 55.72 18.49 48.64
C ASN A 5 55.44 17.16 47.89
N ALA A 6 54.27 16.59 48.16
CA ALA A 6 53.45 15.85 47.18
C ALA A 6 52.64 16.91 46.36
N THR A 7 52.19 16.77 45.12
CA THR A 7 51.41 15.72 44.45
C THR A 7 51.23 16.16 42.99
N THR A 8 51.70 15.42 41.97
CA THR A 8 51.31 15.67 40.54
C THR A 8 51.41 14.44 39.63
N HIS A 9 51.29 13.21 40.17
CA HIS A 9 51.31 11.98 39.34
C HIS A 9 50.06 11.08 39.44
N SER A 10 49.01 11.46 40.20
CA SER A 10 47.85 10.59 40.43
C SER A 10 46.65 10.78 39.47
N LEU A 11 46.68 11.77 38.57
CA LEU A 11 45.51 12.13 37.73
C LEU A 11 45.51 11.54 36.31
N THR A 12 46.65 11.06 35.80
CA THR A 12 46.72 10.39 34.50
C THR A 12 46.51 8.88 34.60
N ALA A 13 46.94 8.24 35.69
CA ALA A 13 46.75 6.81 35.90
C ALA A 13 45.27 6.41 36.14
N LEU A 14 44.48 7.29 36.76
CA LEU A 14 43.05 7.04 37.01
C LEU A 14 42.17 7.19 35.75
N ARG A 15 42.61 7.96 34.75
CA ARG A 15 41.89 8.08 33.47
C ARG A 15 42.14 6.89 32.55
N THR A 16 43.34 6.32 32.56
CA THR A 16 43.64 5.11 31.77
C THR A 16 43.00 3.84 32.33
N LEU A 17 42.84 3.72 33.65
CA LEU A 17 42.15 2.57 34.28
C LEU A 17 40.61 2.64 34.15
N ALA A 18 40.02 3.83 34.10
CA ALA A 18 38.58 3.98 33.84
C ALA A 18 38.21 3.68 32.38
N ILE A 19 39.11 3.93 31.42
CA ILE A 19 38.87 3.68 29.99
C ILE A 19 39.12 2.20 29.64
N THR A 20 40.08 1.53 30.28
CA THR A 20 40.27 0.07 30.08
C THR A 20 39.24 -0.78 30.80
N SER A 21 38.72 -0.36 31.97
CA SER A 21 37.63 -1.07 32.65
C SER A 21 36.27 -0.89 31.97
N LEU A 22 36.06 0.20 31.23
CA LEU A 22 34.83 0.42 30.46
C LEU A 22 34.84 -0.31 29.09
N CYS A 23 36.03 -0.58 28.53
CA CYS A 23 36.17 -1.44 27.36
C CYS A 23 36.04 -2.94 27.70
N LEU A 24 36.39 -3.39 28.90
CA LEU A 24 36.26 -4.80 29.28
C LEU A 24 34.82 -5.21 29.69
N LEU A 25 33.97 -4.23 30.03
CA LEU A 25 32.55 -4.44 30.30
C LEU A 25 31.66 -4.32 29.05
N MET A 26 32.19 -3.80 27.93
CA MET A 26 31.51 -3.71 26.63
C MET A 26 31.82 -4.90 25.70
N LEU A 27 32.73 -5.79 26.10
CA LEU A 27 33.07 -7.03 25.36
C LEU A 27 32.39 -8.29 25.92
N ALA A 28 31.60 -8.18 26.99
CA ALA A 28 30.86 -9.29 27.60
C ALA A 28 29.34 -9.28 27.32
N SER A 29 28.86 -8.35 26.48
CA SER A 29 27.49 -8.37 25.95
C SER A 29 27.52 -8.34 24.43
N ALA A 30 28.30 -9.23 23.81
CA ALA A 30 27.82 -9.80 22.57
C ALA A 30 26.44 -10.40 22.89
N PRO A 31 25.39 -10.18 22.07
CA PRO A 31 24.26 -11.06 22.18
C PRO A 31 24.87 -12.44 21.98
N ALA A 32 24.87 -13.27 23.02
CA ALA A 32 24.94 -14.69 22.81
C ALA A 32 23.90 -14.91 21.71
N THR A 33 24.36 -15.33 20.54
CA THR A 33 23.53 -16.15 19.68
C THR A 33 23.09 -17.26 20.62
N ALA A 34 21.95 -17.03 21.26
CA ALA A 34 21.05 -18.10 21.54
C ALA A 34 20.87 -18.72 20.15
N GLN A 35 21.68 -19.74 19.87
CA GLN A 35 21.10 -21.03 19.57
C GLN A 35 19.99 -21.21 20.59
N GLN A 36 18.83 -20.62 20.28
CA GLN A 36 17.58 -21.32 20.44
C GLN A 36 17.92 -22.65 19.80
N ASP A 37 18.19 -23.65 20.65
CA ASP A 37 18.01 -25.04 20.28
C ASP A 37 16.71 -25.03 19.48
N ALA A 38 16.84 -25.13 18.16
CA ALA A 38 15.70 -25.05 17.27
C ALA A 38 14.87 -26.25 17.67
N GLN A 39 13.82 -26.00 18.47
CA GLN A 39 12.84 -27.01 18.79
C GLN A 39 12.49 -27.65 17.44
N PRO A 40 12.69 -28.98 17.29
CA PRO A 40 12.53 -29.63 16.01
C PRO A 40 11.19 -29.20 15.44
N ALA A 41 11.23 -28.65 14.23
CA ALA A 41 10.08 -28.00 13.62
C ALA A 41 8.88 -28.97 13.70
N GLN A 42 7.76 -28.44 14.17
CA GLN A 42 6.60 -29.28 14.43
C GLN A 42 6.07 -29.83 13.11
N PRO A 43 5.63 -31.10 13.05
CA PRO A 43 5.02 -31.62 11.83
C PRO A 43 3.77 -30.80 11.49
N LEU A 44 3.53 -30.58 10.19
CA LEU A 44 2.35 -29.83 9.76
C LEU A 44 1.05 -30.47 10.29
N PRO A 45 0.05 -29.67 10.69
CA PRO A 45 -1.29 -30.19 10.95
C PRO A 45 -1.81 -30.92 9.71
N ALA A 46 -2.40 -32.11 9.90
CA ALA A 46 -2.83 -32.97 8.80
C ALA A 46 -3.80 -32.27 7.82
N GLU A 47 -4.69 -31.42 8.33
CA GLU A 47 -5.60 -30.62 7.51
C GLU A 47 -4.86 -29.59 6.64
N THR A 48 -3.79 -28.98 7.17
CA THR A 48 -2.96 -28.02 6.43
C THR A 48 -2.13 -28.72 5.36
N ALA A 49 -1.52 -29.88 5.69
CA ALA A 49 -0.79 -30.70 4.73
C ALA A 49 -1.69 -31.14 3.56
N LYS A 50 -2.89 -31.64 3.87
CA LYS A 50 -3.90 -32.00 2.85
C LYS A 50 -4.29 -30.81 1.98
N ARG A 51 -4.45 -29.62 2.56
CA ARG A 51 -4.75 -28.40 1.79
C ARG A 51 -3.59 -28.03 0.86
N PHE A 52 -2.34 -28.16 1.30
CA PHE A 52 -1.17 -27.89 0.46
C PHE A 52 -1.08 -28.87 -0.70
N GLU A 53 -1.35 -30.15 -0.45
CA GLU A 53 -1.43 -31.17 -1.51
C GLU A 53 -2.54 -30.86 -2.53
N GLN A 54 -3.71 -30.43 -2.05
CA GLN A 54 -4.81 -30.01 -2.93
C GLN A 54 -4.43 -28.79 -3.77
N MET A 55 -3.78 -27.78 -3.19
CA MET A 55 -3.32 -26.60 -3.90
C MET A 55 -2.25 -26.96 -4.95
N ALA A 56 -1.28 -27.81 -4.61
CA ALA A 56 -0.27 -28.31 -5.54
C ALA A 56 -0.91 -29.11 -6.70
N ALA A 57 -1.90 -29.93 -6.41
CA ALA A 57 -2.66 -30.64 -7.43
C ALA A 57 -3.44 -29.69 -8.35
N SER A 58 -4.05 -28.63 -7.81
CA SER A 58 -4.70 -27.59 -8.62
C SER A 58 -3.71 -26.82 -9.48
N ILE A 59 -2.53 -26.48 -8.96
CA ILE A 59 -1.45 -25.81 -9.75
C ILE A 59 -1.07 -26.68 -10.95
N LYS A 60 -0.88 -27.98 -10.73
CA LYS A 60 -0.55 -28.94 -11.78
C LYS A 60 -1.69 -29.09 -12.80
N ALA A 61 -2.94 -29.15 -12.33
CA ALA A 61 -4.10 -29.23 -13.21
C ALA A 61 -4.21 -28.00 -14.12
N GLU A 62 -3.97 -26.79 -13.60
CA GLU A 62 -3.94 -25.57 -14.42
C GLU A 62 -2.77 -25.59 -15.43
N GLU A 63 -1.61 -26.14 -15.06
CA GLU A 63 -0.48 -26.30 -16.00
C GLU A 63 -0.80 -27.25 -17.16
N GLU A 64 -1.44 -28.39 -16.87
CA GLU A 64 -1.91 -29.33 -17.89
C GLU A 64 -2.99 -28.70 -18.79
N ASP A 65 -3.88 -27.88 -18.21
CA ASP A 65 -4.91 -27.15 -18.94
C ASP A 65 -4.31 -26.13 -19.92
N ILE A 66 -3.31 -25.37 -19.45
CA ILE A 66 -2.56 -24.40 -20.27
C ILE A 66 -1.90 -25.13 -21.44
N GLN A 67 -1.14 -26.20 -21.18
CA GLN A 67 -0.44 -26.92 -22.24
C GLN A 67 -1.41 -27.52 -23.25
N SER A 68 -2.50 -28.15 -22.78
CA SER A 68 -3.53 -28.71 -23.65
C SER A 68 -4.20 -27.64 -24.51
N ALA A 69 -4.44 -26.44 -23.96
CA ALA A 69 -5.02 -25.35 -24.71
C ALA A 69 -4.06 -24.77 -25.76
N ILE A 70 -2.76 -24.66 -25.43
CA ILE A 70 -1.71 -24.25 -26.38
C ILE A 70 -1.60 -25.24 -27.54
N ASP A 71 -1.53 -26.53 -27.26
CA ASP A 71 -1.37 -27.57 -28.28
C ASP A 71 -2.57 -27.57 -29.26
N ARG A 72 -3.78 -27.45 -28.72
CA ARG A 72 -5.00 -27.36 -29.53
C ARG A 72 -5.08 -26.08 -30.34
N GLN A 73 -4.49 -24.99 -29.85
CA GLN A 73 -4.52 -23.69 -30.52
C GLN A 73 -3.75 -23.73 -31.85
N GLN A 74 -2.70 -24.56 -31.95
CA GLN A 74 -1.85 -24.66 -33.15
C GLN A 74 -2.60 -25.16 -34.39
N VAL A 75 -3.68 -25.92 -34.18
CA VAL A 75 -4.50 -26.54 -35.25
C VAL A 75 -5.92 -25.99 -35.28
N ALA A 76 -6.24 -25.03 -34.42
CA ALA A 76 -7.56 -24.42 -34.35
C ALA A 76 -7.71 -23.31 -35.39
N GLU A 77 -8.94 -23.10 -35.87
CA GLU A 77 -9.27 -22.04 -36.81
C GLU A 77 -10.45 -21.20 -36.30
N GLY A 78 -10.50 -19.94 -36.76
CA GLY A 78 -11.59 -19.00 -36.41
C GLY A 78 -11.74 -18.77 -34.91
N VAL A 79 -12.99 -18.75 -34.43
CA VAL A 79 -13.35 -18.44 -33.04
C VAL A 79 -12.73 -19.40 -32.03
N ALA A 80 -12.40 -20.63 -32.43
CA ALA A 80 -11.76 -21.60 -31.54
C ALA A 80 -10.37 -21.13 -31.07
N VAL A 81 -9.62 -20.40 -31.91
CA VAL A 81 -8.33 -19.81 -31.55
C VAL A 81 -8.49 -18.81 -30.41
N ASP A 82 -9.52 -17.95 -30.48
CA ASP A 82 -9.81 -16.94 -29.46
C ASP A 82 -10.27 -17.56 -28.13
N ILE A 83 -11.06 -18.64 -28.19
CA ILE A 83 -11.51 -19.38 -27.00
C ILE A 83 -10.31 -20.02 -26.30
N LEU A 84 -9.43 -20.70 -27.04
CA LEU A 84 -8.25 -21.36 -26.48
C LEU A 84 -7.26 -20.34 -25.92
N ALA A 85 -7.05 -19.23 -26.65
CA ALA A 85 -6.30 -18.08 -26.17
C ALA A 85 -6.81 -17.55 -24.81
N ALA A 86 -8.12 -17.32 -24.69
CA ALA A 86 -8.73 -16.84 -23.45
C ALA A 86 -8.63 -17.87 -22.32
N ARG A 87 -8.72 -19.17 -22.64
CA ARG A 87 -8.51 -20.26 -21.68
C ARG A 87 -7.07 -20.27 -21.15
N VAL A 88 -6.07 -20.18 -22.02
CA VAL A 88 -4.65 -20.08 -21.63
C VAL A 88 -4.43 -18.94 -20.65
N ASP A 89 -4.93 -17.73 -20.95
CA ASP A 89 -4.70 -16.57 -20.08
C ASP A 89 -5.45 -16.69 -18.74
N ARG A 90 -6.66 -17.27 -18.74
CA ARG A 90 -7.42 -17.54 -17.52
C ARG A 90 -6.72 -18.57 -16.63
N SER A 91 -6.32 -19.70 -17.20
CA SER A 91 -5.66 -20.80 -16.47
C SER A 91 -4.28 -20.37 -15.97
N ALA A 92 -3.52 -19.58 -16.76
CA ALA A 92 -2.26 -18.99 -16.32
C ALA A 92 -2.46 -18.06 -15.10
N THR A 93 -3.45 -17.15 -15.17
CA THR A 93 -3.77 -16.25 -14.06
C THR A 93 -4.19 -17.01 -12.79
N ALA A 94 -5.01 -18.06 -12.95
CA ALA A 94 -5.41 -18.93 -11.85
C ALA A 94 -4.20 -19.67 -11.24
N LYS A 95 -3.33 -20.24 -12.07
CA LYS A 95 -2.09 -20.88 -11.64
C LYS A 95 -1.21 -19.92 -10.82
N PHE A 96 -0.97 -18.70 -11.32
CA PHE A 96 -0.17 -17.71 -10.59
C PHE A 96 -0.76 -17.40 -9.21
N GLY A 97 -2.09 -17.19 -9.14
CA GLY A 97 -2.78 -16.97 -7.88
C GLY A 97 -2.62 -18.13 -6.89
N LEU A 98 -2.75 -19.37 -7.37
CA LEU A 98 -2.56 -20.58 -6.55
C LEU A 98 -1.12 -20.71 -6.03
N VAL A 99 -0.11 -20.47 -6.88
CA VAL A 99 1.31 -20.51 -6.51
C VAL A 99 1.60 -19.48 -5.42
N LEU A 100 1.16 -18.23 -5.61
CA LEU A 100 1.37 -17.15 -4.63
C LEU A 100 0.57 -17.37 -3.33
N ALA A 101 -0.62 -17.96 -3.41
CA ALA A 101 -1.37 -18.35 -2.22
C ALA A 101 -0.65 -19.46 -1.44
N LEU A 102 -0.16 -20.49 -2.12
CA LEU A 102 0.60 -21.58 -1.50
C LEU A 102 1.90 -21.06 -0.87
N ALA A 103 2.62 -20.19 -1.57
CA ALA A 103 3.82 -19.53 -1.06
C ALA A 103 3.53 -18.75 0.24
N ARG A 104 2.47 -17.93 0.27
CA ARG A 104 2.06 -17.19 1.47
C ARG A 104 1.67 -18.11 2.63
N ASP A 105 0.92 -19.18 2.35
CA ASP A 105 0.52 -20.13 3.37
C ASP A 105 1.72 -20.90 3.94
N ILE A 106 2.68 -21.30 3.10
CA ILE A 106 3.96 -21.90 3.53
C ILE A 106 4.70 -20.96 4.47
N LEU A 107 4.87 -19.68 4.09
CA LEU A 107 5.52 -18.69 4.94
C LEU A 107 4.80 -18.51 6.28
N ALA A 108 3.47 -18.52 6.27
CA ALA A 108 2.65 -18.38 7.47
C ALA A 108 2.74 -19.60 8.41
N GLN A 109 2.96 -20.81 7.89
CA GLN A 109 3.19 -21.99 8.72
C GLN A 109 4.64 -22.07 9.21
N ARG A 110 5.61 -21.69 8.37
CA ARG A 110 7.02 -21.56 8.75
C ARG A 110 7.19 -20.59 9.92
N SER A 111 6.50 -19.44 9.89
CA SER A 111 6.55 -18.46 10.99
C SER A 111 5.93 -18.96 12.30
N LYS A 112 5.12 -20.02 12.26
CA LYS A 112 4.56 -20.69 13.45
C LYS A 112 5.44 -21.84 13.96
N GLY A 113 6.57 -22.12 13.30
CA GLY A 113 7.50 -23.19 13.68
C GLY A 113 7.14 -24.57 13.12
N PHE A 114 6.28 -24.66 12.10
CA PHE A 114 5.99 -25.92 11.41
C PHE A 114 7.02 -26.23 10.32
N ASP A 115 7.32 -27.53 10.13
CA ASP A 115 8.21 -28.03 9.09
C ASP A 115 7.52 -28.09 7.73
N VAL A 116 7.77 -27.09 6.89
CA VAL A 116 7.21 -26.96 5.54
C VAL A 116 8.13 -27.48 4.43
N SER A 117 9.29 -28.06 4.78
CA SER A 117 10.38 -28.37 3.84
C SER A 117 9.94 -29.25 2.66
N ALA A 118 8.96 -30.14 2.87
CA ALA A 118 8.41 -31.01 1.84
C ALA A 118 7.73 -30.26 0.67
N TYR A 119 7.24 -29.04 0.90
CA TYR A 119 6.51 -28.25 -0.09
C TYR A 119 7.32 -27.08 -0.67
N GLU A 120 8.45 -26.73 -0.04
CA GLU A 120 9.26 -25.59 -0.44
C GLU A 120 9.88 -25.76 -1.82
N ALA A 121 10.41 -26.94 -2.13
CA ALA A 121 11.09 -27.18 -3.40
C ALA A 121 10.16 -26.96 -4.61
N GLY A 122 8.93 -27.47 -4.55
CA GLY A 122 7.93 -27.32 -5.61
C GLY A 122 7.51 -25.86 -5.79
N VAL A 123 7.21 -25.16 -4.69
CA VAL A 123 6.82 -23.74 -4.76
C VAL A 123 7.96 -22.86 -5.26
N VAL A 124 9.21 -23.13 -4.87
CA VAL A 124 10.38 -22.41 -5.40
C VAL A 124 10.51 -22.62 -6.90
N GLU A 125 10.25 -23.82 -7.41
CA GLU A 125 10.27 -24.09 -8.85
C GLU A 125 9.18 -23.32 -9.59
N ASP A 126 7.95 -23.30 -9.07
CA ASP A 126 6.85 -22.53 -9.64
C ASP A 126 7.11 -21.02 -9.62
N LEU A 127 7.62 -20.50 -8.50
CA LEU A 127 7.98 -19.09 -8.35
C LEU A 127 9.10 -18.67 -9.31
N LYS A 128 10.06 -19.55 -9.64
CA LYS A 128 11.10 -19.26 -10.65
C LYS A 128 10.53 -19.07 -12.06
N ARG A 129 9.45 -19.78 -12.39
CA ARG A 129 8.83 -19.74 -13.73
C ARG A 129 7.78 -18.63 -13.87
N LEU A 130 7.24 -18.14 -12.75
CA LEU A 130 6.15 -17.18 -12.72
C LEU A 130 6.47 -15.86 -13.43
N PRO A 131 7.63 -15.19 -13.23
CA PRO A 131 7.89 -13.88 -13.82
C PRO A 131 7.82 -13.85 -15.35
N GLU A 132 8.53 -14.79 -16.01
CA GLU A 132 8.54 -14.87 -17.47
C GLU A 132 7.17 -15.26 -18.03
N SER A 133 6.45 -16.15 -17.34
CA SER A 133 5.10 -16.53 -17.71
C SER A 133 4.12 -15.35 -17.60
N ALA A 134 4.26 -14.52 -16.56
CA ALA A 134 3.45 -13.32 -16.36
C ALA A 134 3.77 -12.23 -17.41
N LYS A 135 5.05 -12.01 -17.74
CA LYS A 135 5.46 -11.10 -18.82
C LYS A 135 4.86 -11.53 -20.16
N GLY A 136 4.96 -12.82 -20.51
CA GLY A 136 4.34 -13.36 -21.72
C GLY A 136 2.81 -13.21 -21.73
N ALA A 137 2.14 -13.36 -20.58
CA ALA A 137 0.70 -13.10 -20.48
C ALA A 137 0.35 -11.61 -20.72
N ILE A 138 1.13 -10.69 -20.15
CA ILE A 138 0.96 -9.25 -20.38
C ILE A 138 1.10 -8.93 -21.87
N GLU A 139 2.12 -9.45 -22.54
CA GLU A 139 2.35 -9.22 -23.97
C GLU A 139 1.20 -9.74 -24.84
N ARG A 140 0.73 -10.98 -24.59
CA ARG A 140 -0.42 -11.55 -25.32
C ARG A 140 -1.69 -10.75 -25.11
N LEU A 141 -1.97 -10.34 -23.87
CA LEU A 141 -3.16 -9.54 -23.55
C LEU A 141 -3.08 -8.15 -24.19
N ARG A 142 -1.91 -7.50 -24.16
CA ARG A 142 -1.66 -6.20 -24.82
C ARG A 142 -1.85 -6.30 -26.33
N ALA A 143 -1.36 -7.36 -26.98
CA ALA A 143 -1.50 -7.57 -28.42
C ALA A 143 -2.97 -7.69 -28.89
N ARG A 144 -3.89 -8.03 -27.98
CA ARG A 144 -5.32 -8.14 -28.25
C ARG A 144 -6.13 -6.91 -27.83
N LEU A 145 -5.48 -5.87 -27.31
CA LEU A 145 -6.16 -4.61 -26.99
C LEU A 145 -6.63 -3.94 -28.28
N LYS A 146 -7.93 -3.63 -28.33
CA LYS A 146 -8.55 -2.89 -29.43
C LYS A 146 -9.16 -1.61 -28.86
N PHE A 147 -8.66 -0.47 -29.30
CA PHE A 147 -9.24 0.82 -28.95
C PHE A 147 -10.38 1.13 -29.93
N PRO A 148 -11.63 1.29 -29.46
CA PRO A 148 -12.75 1.57 -30.35
C PRO A 148 -12.58 2.95 -30.99
N SER A 149 -12.65 2.95 -32.32
CA SER A 149 -12.50 4.14 -33.15
C SER A 149 -13.78 4.99 -33.15
N THR A 150 -13.63 6.29 -33.35
CA THR A 150 -14.72 7.28 -33.25
C THR A 150 -15.61 7.32 -34.49
N ASP A 151 -15.31 6.54 -35.53
CA ASP A 151 -16.14 6.31 -36.71
C ASP A 151 -17.21 5.23 -36.49
N LEU A 152 -17.12 4.45 -35.40
CA LEU A 152 -18.14 3.49 -35.00
C LEU A 152 -19.41 4.20 -34.50
N PRO A 153 -20.61 3.66 -34.76
CA PRO A 153 -21.83 4.15 -34.13
C PRO A 153 -21.71 4.13 -32.59
N PRO A 154 -22.37 5.06 -31.86
CA PRO A 154 -22.24 5.17 -30.40
C PRO A 154 -22.45 3.85 -29.64
N ARG A 155 -23.40 3.01 -30.08
CA ARG A 155 -23.65 1.70 -29.49
C ARG A 155 -22.44 0.75 -29.60
N GLU A 156 -21.84 0.66 -30.77
CA GLU A 156 -20.69 -0.21 -31.04
C GLU A 156 -19.43 0.32 -30.35
N PHE A 157 -19.28 1.64 -30.31
CA PHE A 157 -18.25 2.33 -29.54
C PHE A 157 -18.31 1.99 -28.05
N VAL A 158 -19.48 2.10 -27.42
CA VAL A 158 -19.68 1.79 -26.00
C VAL A 158 -19.41 0.31 -25.71
N TYR A 159 -19.90 -0.60 -26.56
CA TYR A 159 -19.59 -2.02 -26.42
C TYR A 159 -18.08 -2.28 -26.52
N GLY A 160 -17.43 -1.69 -27.52
CA GLY A 160 -15.98 -1.78 -27.69
C GLY A 160 -15.22 -1.29 -26.46
N ASP A 161 -15.69 -0.21 -25.81
CA ASP A 161 -15.08 0.30 -24.58
C ASP A 161 -15.20 -0.68 -23.43
N GLN A 162 -16.37 -1.29 -23.25
CA GLN A 162 -16.55 -2.31 -22.21
C GLN A 162 -15.58 -3.48 -22.42
N VAL A 163 -15.38 -3.91 -23.66
CA VAL A 163 -14.40 -4.94 -24.00
C VAL A 163 -12.97 -4.46 -23.70
N LEU A 164 -12.61 -3.26 -24.13
CA LEU A 164 -11.30 -2.66 -23.88
C LEU A 164 -10.97 -2.60 -22.38
N PHE A 165 -11.86 -2.02 -21.56
CA PHE A 165 -11.62 -1.87 -20.13
C PHE A 165 -11.60 -3.18 -19.37
N LYS A 166 -12.35 -4.19 -19.84
CA LYS A 166 -12.25 -5.56 -19.32
C LYS A 166 -10.85 -6.15 -19.58
N ARG A 167 -10.31 -5.99 -20.79
CA ARG A 167 -8.94 -6.45 -21.11
C ARG A 167 -7.86 -5.67 -20.37
N LEU A 168 -8.02 -4.36 -20.21
CA LEU A 168 -7.12 -3.56 -19.37
C LEU A 168 -7.11 -4.03 -17.92
N ALA A 169 -8.27 -4.42 -17.37
CA ALA A 169 -8.35 -4.99 -16.03
C ALA A 169 -7.68 -6.38 -15.94
N GLU A 170 -7.77 -7.21 -16.99
CA GLU A 170 -7.04 -8.49 -17.06
C GLU A 170 -5.53 -8.26 -17.00
N ILE A 171 -5.01 -7.26 -17.72
CA ILE A 171 -3.59 -6.86 -17.65
C ILE A 171 -3.21 -6.34 -16.26
N ASP A 172 -4.06 -5.49 -15.66
CA ASP A 172 -3.86 -4.95 -14.30
C ASP A 172 -3.74 -6.08 -13.26
N ASN A 173 -4.51 -7.16 -13.41
CA ASN A 173 -4.43 -8.32 -12.53
C ASN A 173 -3.08 -9.04 -12.66
N VAL A 174 -2.52 -9.14 -13.88
CA VAL A 174 -1.19 -9.74 -14.07
C VAL A 174 -0.09 -8.85 -13.51
N TYR A 175 -0.22 -7.52 -13.57
CA TYR A 175 0.68 -6.64 -12.83
C TYR A 175 0.62 -6.87 -11.32
N GLN A 176 -0.58 -7.02 -10.75
CA GLN A 176 -0.73 -7.35 -9.33
C GLN A 176 -0.03 -8.66 -8.98
N ILE A 177 -0.14 -9.69 -9.82
CA ILE A 177 0.59 -10.95 -9.65
C ILE A 177 2.10 -10.74 -9.58
N VAL A 178 2.67 -9.88 -10.43
CA VAL A 178 4.12 -9.57 -10.38
C VAL A 178 4.48 -8.84 -9.09
N ILE A 179 3.65 -7.88 -8.65
CA ILE A 179 3.85 -7.18 -7.37
C ILE A 179 3.82 -8.16 -6.19
N ASP A 180 2.84 -9.07 -6.18
CA ASP A 180 2.67 -10.08 -5.14
C ASP A 180 3.85 -11.08 -5.14
N TYR A 181 4.36 -11.43 -6.32
CA TYR A 181 5.58 -12.22 -6.47
C TYR A 181 6.79 -11.53 -5.82
N ILE A 182 7.01 -10.25 -6.14
CA ILE A 182 8.14 -9.48 -5.58
C ILE A 182 8.07 -9.48 -4.04
N ALA A 183 6.87 -9.37 -3.47
CA ALA A 183 6.66 -9.35 -2.03
C ALA A 183 7.01 -10.66 -1.31
N VAL A 184 7.03 -11.81 -2.01
CA VAL A 184 7.34 -13.12 -1.42
C VAL A 184 8.68 -13.69 -1.87
N ALA A 185 9.24 -13.24 -2.99
CA ALA A 185 10.44 -13.79 -3.63
C ALA A 185 11.65 -13.86 -2.67
N ASP A 186 11.90 -12.78 -1.93
CA ASP A 186 13.03 -12.69 -0.99
C ASP A 186 12.95 -13.76 0.13
N LYS A 187 11.73 -14.09 0.59
CA LYS A 187 11.47 -15.09 1.64
C LYS A 187 11.71 -16.53 1.19
N PHE A 188 11.83 -16.74 -0.12
CA PHE A 188 12.19 -18.00 -0.76
C PHE A 188 13.60 -17.97 -1.36
N GLY A 189 14.40 -16.93 -1.09
CA GLY A 189 15.77 -16.81 -1.58
C GLY A 189 15.86 -16.51 -3.09
N LEU A 190 14.82 -15.91 -3.67
CA LEU A 190 14.78 -15.50 -5.07
C LEU A 190 15.08 -14.00 -5.18
N ASP A 191 15.93 -13.63 -6.14
CA ASP A 191 16.20 -12.23 -6.48
C ASP A 191 15.13 -11.70 -7.44
N ALA A 192 14.35 -10.72 -6.99
CA ALA A 192 13.28 -10.07 -7.76
C ALA A 192 13.66 -8.68 -8.26
N THR A 193 14.95 -8.33 -8.31
CA THR A 193 15.41 -7.00 -8.74
C THR A 193 14.97 -6.67 -10.17
N ARG A 194 15.03 -7.64 -11.08
CA ARG A 194 14.60 -7.46 -12.48
C ARG A 194 13.10 -7.24 -12.59
N GLU A 195 12.33 -7.95 -11.77
CA GLU A 195 10.87 -7.86 -11.73
C GLU A 195 10.43 -6.52 -11.14
N GLN A 196 11.15 -6.01 -10.14
CA GLN A 196 10.96 -4.68 -9.58
C GLN A 196 11.21 -3.59 -10.63
N GLU A 197 12.28 -3.67 -11.41
CA GLU A 197 12.54 -2.72 -12.49
C GLU A 197 11.47 -2.81 -13.59
N PHE A 198 11.12 -4.03 -14.01
CA PHE A 198 10.08 -4.28 -14.98
C PHE A 198 8.74 -3.67 -14.58
N ILE A 199 8.28 -3.91 -13.33
CA ILE A 199 6.96 -3.44 -12.89
C ILE A 199 6.92 -1.91 -12.77
N VAL A 200 8.01 -1.28 -12.34
CA VAL A 200 8.13 0.19 -12.28
C VAL A 200 8.00 0.79 -13.67
N ASN A 201 8.73 0.26 -14.65
CA ASN A 201 8.69 0.75 -16.03
C ASN A 201 7.31 0.51 -16.66
N ALA A 202 6.77 -0.71 -16.52
CA ALA A 202 5.48 -1.09 -17.10
C ALA A 202 4.31 -0.28 -16.56
N LEU A 203 4.27 -0.05 -15.23
CA LEU A 203 3.20 0.75 -14.61
C LEU A 203 3.33 2.24 -14.95
N THR A 204 4.56 2.77 -15.02
CA THR A 204 4.80 4.17 -15.40
C THR A 204 4.32 4.45 -16.82
N GLU A 205 4.67 3.58 -17.78
CA GLU A 205 4.22 3.67 -19.16
C GLU A 205 2.68 3.53 -19.26
N ALA A 206 2.10 2.53 -18.59
CA ALA A 206 0.66 2.31 -18.59
C ALA A 206 -0.12 3.48 -17.98
N ALA A 207 0.40 4.08 -16.90
CA ALA A 207 -0.19 5.26 -16.27
C ALA A 207 -0.10 6.50 -17.17
N ALA A 208 1.04 6.73 -17.83
CA ALA A 208 1.18 7.81 -18.80
C ALA A 208 0.16 7.68 -19.94
N ASN A 209 0.04 6.50 -20.53
CA ASN A 209 -0.92 6.23 -21.61
C ASN A 209 -2.38 6.43 -21.15
N ARG A 210 -2.75 5.95 -19.95
CA ARG A 210 -4.10 6.15 -19.39
C ARG A 210 -4.39 7.60 -19.03
N SER A 211 -3.39 8.34 -18.57
CA SER A 211 -3.50 9.77 -18.28
C SER A 211 -3.79 10.57 -19.55
N VAL A 212 -3.06 10.30 -20.64
CA VAL A 212 -3.32 10.91 -21.95
C VAL A 212 -4.70 10.49 -22.49
N PHE A 213 -5.06 9.20 -22.37
CA PHE A 213 -6.37 8.72 -22.81
C PHE A 213 -7.53 9.40 -22.06
N LEU A 214 -7.37 9.65 -20.76
CA LEU A 214 -8.33 10.40 -19.95
C LEU A 214 -8.45 11.84 -20.43
N GLU A 215 -7.32 12.52 -20.67
CA GLU A 215 -7.29 13.90 -21.18
C GLU A 215 -8.00 14.03 -22.53
N LEU A 216 -7.71 13.12 -23.47
CA LEU A 216 -8.40 13.07 -24.77
C LEU A 216 -9.91 12.88 -24.61
N GLY A 217 -10.33 12.02 -23.68
CA GLY A 217 -11.74 11.81 -23.36
C GLY A 217 -12.41 13.08 -22.80
N LEU A 218 -11.73 13.81 -21.93
CA LEU A 218 -12.25 15.06 -21.35
C LEU A 218 -12.41 16.15 -22.42
N ASN A 219 -11.42 16.31 -23.29
CA ASN A 219 -11.48 17.25 -24.41
C ASN A 219 -12.65 16.92 -25.34
N ASN A 220 -12.89 15.62 -25.60
CA ASN A 220 -14.03 15.18 -26.40
C ASN A 220 -15.39 15.50 -25.73
N ILE A 221 -15.52 15.26 -24.42
CA ILE A 221 -16.73 15.64 -23.66
C ILE A 221 -16.98 17.14 -23.74
N ALA A 222 -15.95 17.97 -23.60
CA ALA A 222 -16.09 19.42 -23.66
C ALA A 222 -16.60 19.88 -25.05
N ALA A 223 -16.03 19.33 -26.12
CA ALA A 223 -16.47 19.61 -27.49
C ALA A 223 -17.92 19.15 -27.73
N LEU A 224 -18.26 17.91 -27.35
CA LEU A 224 -19.61 17.36 -27.50
C LEU A 224 -20.64 18.13 -26.66
N ARG A 225 -20.30 18.55 -25.45
CA ARG A 225 -21.16 19.40 -24.61
C ARG A 225 -21.53 20.67 -25.36
N SER A 226 -20.55 21.35 -25.94
CA SER A 226 -20.77 22.57 -26.73
C SER A 226 -21.73 22.29 -27.91
N SER A 227 -21.48 21.22 -28.66
CA SER A 227 -22.31 20.82 -29.81
C SER A 227 -23.76 20.51 -29.40
N VAL A 228 -23.97 19.76 -28.31
CA VAL A 228 -25.31 19.47 -27.77
C VAL A 228 -26.03 20.74 -27.35
N SER A 229 -25.34 21.70 -26.70
CA SER A 229 -25.95 22.99 -26.36
C SER A 229 -26.33 23.83 -27.58
N THR A 230 -25.60 23.72 -28.69
CA THR A 230 -25.95 24.42 -29.95
C THR A 230 -27.09 23.74 -30.72
N LEU A 231 -27.18 22.40 -30.65
CA LEU A 231 -28.16 21.60 -31.39
C LEU A 231 -28.90 20.63 -30.44
N PRO A 232 -29.74 21.14 -29.52
CA PRO A 232 -30.28 20.36 -28.40
C PRO A 232 -31.29 19.27 -28.81
N LYS A 233 -31.78 19.28 -30.06
CA LYS A 233 -32.71 18.26 -30.58
C LYS A 233 -32.02 17.17 -31.41
N ASN A 234 -30.70 17.22 -31.55
CA ASN A 234 -29.96 16.20 -32.27
C ASN A 234 -29.72 14.98 -31.35
N ALA A 235 -30.45 13.90 -31.62
CA ALA A 235 -30.34 12.66 -30.86
C ALA A 235 -28.94 12.03 -30.96
N GLU A 236 -28.33 12.06 -32.14
CA GLU A 236 -27.00 11.47 -32.37
C GLU A 236 -25.91 12.17 -31.55
N LEU A 237 -25.95 13.51 -31.46
CA LEU A 237 -25.01 14.26 -30.61
C LEU A 237 -25.20 13.94 -29.13
N THR A 238 -26.43 13.69 -28.70
CA THR A 238 -26.75 13.33 -27.31
C THR A 238 -26.25 11.92 -26.98
N ASP A 239 -26.39 10.97 -27.91
CA ASP A 239 -25.86 9.61 -27.79
C ASP A 239 -24.33 9.61 -27.72
N TRP A 240 -23.67 10.37 -28.60
CA TRP A 240 -22.22 10.54 -28.57
C TRP A 240 -21.71 11.18 -27.28
N TYR A 241 -22.40 12.21 -26.79
CA TYR A 241 -22.06 12.84 -25.52
C TYR A 241 -22.15 11.85 -24.35
N SER A 242 -23.20 11.02 -24.34
CA SER A 242 -23.39 9.97 -23.32
C SER A 242 -22.31 8.88 -23.41
N ALA A 243 -21.96 8.44 -24.63
CA ALA A 243 -20.89 7.48 -24.87
C ALA A 243 -19.52 8.02 -24.42
N ALA A 244 -19.21 9.28 -24.72
CA ALA A 244 -17.98 9.94 -24.29
C ALA A 244 -17.90 10.05 -22.75
N GLN A 245 -19.02 10.37 -22.08
CA GLN A 245 -19.10 10.35 -20.62
C GLN A 245 -18.80 8.96 -20.04
N ALA A 246 -19.40 7.92 -20.61
CA ALA A 246 -19.16 6.54 -20.18
C ALA A 246 -17.67 6.17 -20.32
N ARG A 247 -17.02 6.53 -21.43
CA ARG A 247 -15.58 6.32 -21.65
C ARG A 247 -14.73 7.03 -20.60
N VAL A 248 -15.00 8.30 -20.31
CA VAL A 248 -14.23 9.06 -19.31
C VAL A 248 -14.38 8.46 -17.91
N ARG A 249 -15.60 8.06 -17.52
CA ARG A 249 -15.84 7.39 -16.24
C ARG A 249 -15.07 6.07 -16.14
N ALA A 250 -15.12 5.25 -17.18
CA ALA A 250 -14.40 3.98 -17.23
C ALA A 250 -12.87 4.18 -17.23
N THR A 251 -12.38 5.22 -17.93
CA THR A 251 -10.96 5.60 -17.93
C THR A 251 -10.51 6.07 -16.55
N ALA A 252 -11.30 6.91 -15.88
CA ALA A 252 -11.01 7.35 -14.52
C ALA A 252 -10.95 6.17 -13.53
N ALA A 253 -11.89 5.23 -13.62
CA ALA A 253 -11.88 4.00 -12.81
C ALA A 253 -10.65 3.12 -13.11
N SER A 254 -10.27 2.98 -14.38
CA SER A 254 -9.05 2.27 -14.78
C SER A 254 -7.78 2.97 -14.30
N MET A 255 -7.78 4.30 -14.26
CA MET A 255 -6.69 5.11 -13.72
C MET A 255 -6.57 4.96 -12.20
N GLN A 256 -7.69 4.89 -11.47
CA GLN A 256 -7.69 4.62 -10.02
C GLN A 256 -7.06 3.26 -9.70
N ARG A 257 -7.38 2.21 -10.46
CA ARG A 257 -6.71 0.91 -10.33
C ARG A 257 -5.21 1.00 -10.57
N MET A 258 -4.81 1.70 -11.64
CA MET A 258 -3.39 1.94 -11.94
C MET A 258 -2.66 2.65 -10.80
N ILE A 259 -3.28 3.70 -10.22
CA ILE A 259 -2.74 4.40 -9.04
C ILE A 259 -2.56 3.43 -7.86
N GLY A 260 -3.50 2.50 -7.64
CA GLY A 260 -3.39 1.46 -6.63
C GLY A 260 -2.15 0.58 -6.84
N LEU A 261 -1.97 0.05 -8.05
CA LEU A 261 -0.81 -0.77 -8.43
C LEU A 261 0.50 0.01 -8.28
N MET A 262 0.54 1.26 -8.75
CA MET A 262 1.70 2.13 -8.63
C MET A 262 2.09 2.38 -7.16
N ASN A 263 1.12 2.63 -6.28
CA ASN A 263 1.40 2.80 -4.86
C ASN A 263 1.92 1.50 -4.23
N ALA A 264 1.37 0.33 -4.60
CA ALA A 264 1.86 -0.96 -4.14
C ALA A 264 3.30 -1.25 -4.60
N ALA A 265 3.68 -0.77 -5.78
CA ALA A 265 5.03 -0.82 -6.31
C ALA A 265 5.96 0.32 -5.79
N GLY A 266 5.47 1.20 -4.90
CA GLY A 266 6.24 2.31 -4.33
C GLY A 266 6.45 3.52 -5.24
N ILE A 267 5.67 3.66 -6.31
CA ILE A 267 5.79 4.72 -7.31
C ILE A 267 4.94 5.94 -6.89
N GLU A 268 5.43 7.15 -7.19
CA GLU A 268 4.70 8.38 -6.89
C GLU A 268 3.48 8.57 -7.82
N THR A 269 2.35 8.95 -7.22
CA THR A 269 1.05 9.04 -7.93
C THR A 269 0.34 10.38 -7.75
N ARG A 270 1.00 11.42 -7.24
CA ARG A 270 0.35 12.70 -6.91
C ARG A 270 -0.24 13.37 -8.16
N GLN A 271 0.49 13.36 -9.27
CA GLN A 271 0.01 13.96 -10.53
C GLN A 271 -1.26 13.27 -11.06
N TYR A 272 -1.28 11.94 -11.02
CA TYR A 272 -2.39 11.14 -11.51
C TYR A 272 -3.63 11.22 -10.60
N ARG A 273 -3.43 11.28 -9.28
CA ARG A 273 -4.52 11.50 -8.31
C ARG A 273 -5.23 12.84 -8.53
N LYS A 274 -4.47 13.91 -8.82
CA LYS A 274 -5.06 15.22 -9.13
C LYS A 274 -5.95 15.15 -10.38
N GLN A 275 -5.47 14.50 -11.44
CA GLN A 275 -6.21 14.37 -12.69
C GLN A 275 -7.50 13.56 -12.53
N VAL A 276 -7.48 12.46 -11.78
CA VAL A 276 -8.71 11.70 -11.51
C VAL A 276 -9.68 12.50 -10.64
N LEU A 277 -9.18 13.23 -9.64
CA LEU A 277 -10.02 14.00 -8.72
C LEU A 277 -10.77 15.14 -9.42
N SER A 278 -10.15 15.82 -10.40
CA SER A 278 -10.83 16.84 -11.21
C SER A 278 -11.98 16.26 -12.02
N VAL A 279 -11.90 14.99 -12.44
CA VAL A 279 -12.96 14.32 -13.20
C VAL A 279 -14.08 13.82 -12.29
N THR A 280 -13.74 13.18 -11.19
CA THR A 280 -14.75 12.63 -10.26
C THR A 280 -15.47 13.71 -9.48
N GLY A 281 -14.90 14.92 -9.33
CA GLY A 281 -15.53 16.05 -8.67
C GLY A 281 -16.55 16.82 -9.52
N GLU A 282 -16.44 16.78 -10.86
CA GLU A 282 -17.37 17.47 -11.77
C GLU A 282 -18.55 16.59 -12.25
N ILE A 283 -18.48 15.28 -12.01
CA ILE A 283 -19.44 14.27 -12.52
C ILE A 283 -19.95 13.40 -11.35
N THR A 284 -20.35 14.03 -10.23
CA THR A 284 -20.85 13.30 -9.05
C THR A 284 -22.36 13.09 -9.14
N THR A 285 -22.78 11.91 -9.62
CA THR A 285 -23.97 11.26 -9.04
C THR A 285 -23.99 9.73 -9.20
N ASP A 286 -23.45 9.15 -10.27
CA ASP A 286 -23.69 7.72 -10.59
C ASP A 286 -22.48 6.77 -10.52
N VAL A 287 -21.26 7.25 -10.20
CA VAL A 287 -20.03 6.43 -10.32
C VAL A 287 -19.64 5.75 -9.00
N LEU A 288 -20.39 5.96 -7.93
CA LEU A 288 -20.30 5.15 -6.70
C LEU A 288 -21.09 3.84 -6.89
N ASP A 289 -20.68 3.04 -7.87
CA ASP A 289 -21.21 1.69 -8.04
C ASP A 289 -20.62 0.78 -6.94
N VAL A 290 -21.49 0.45 -6.00
CA VAL A 290 -21.28 -0.39 -4.81
C VAL A 290 -20.79 -1.80 -5.19
N GLY A 291 -20.91 -2.20 -6.47
CA GLY A 291 -20.44 -3.51 -6.97
C GLY A 291 -18.92 -3.72 -6.96
N ILE A 292 -18.11 -2.67 -7.10
CA ILE A 292 -16.63 -2.79 -7.09
C ILE A 292 -16.10 -2.72 -5.65
N VAL A 293 -16.72 -1.87 -4.83
CA VAL A 293 -16.40 -1.75 -3.40
C VAL A 293 -16.69 -3.06 -2.68
N THR A 294 -17.78 -3.76 -3.00
CA THR A 294 -18.12 -5.03 -2.33
C THR A 294 -17.15 -6.17 -2.63
N ASN A 295 -16.53 -6.23 -3.81
CA ASN A 295 -15.54 -7.27 -4.13
C ASN A 295 -14.15 -6.94 -3.56
N LEU A 296 -13.73 -5.67 -3.59
CA LEU A 296 -12.52 -5.24 -2.86
C LEU A 296 -12.70 -5.36 -1.35
N VAL A 297 -13.87 -5.05 -0.79
CA VAL A 297 -14.16 -5.20 0.64
C VAL A 297 -14.29 -6.66 1.06
N LYS A 298 -14.68 -7.57 0.15
CA LYS A 298 -14.64 -9.02 0.43
C LYS A 298 -13.21 -9.56 0.47
N GLU A 299 -12.34 -9.13 -0.44
CA GLU A 299 -10.91 -9.49 -0.43
C GLU A 299 -10.15 -8.84 0.73
N TRP A 300 -10.43 -7.58 1.05
CA TRP A 300 -9.86 -6.88 2.21
C TRP A 300 -10.43 -7.41 3.53
N GLY A 301 -11.73 -7.73 3.58
CA GLY A 301 -12.41 -8.26 4.75
C GLY A 301 -11.92 -9.66 5.12
N GLY A 302 -11.72 -10.54 4.14
CA GLY A 302 -11.14 -11.86 4.36
C GLY A 302 -9.71 -11.78 4.92
N GLY A 303 -8.86 -10.94 4.32
CA GLY A 303 -7.48 -10.73 4.78
C GLY A 303 -7.38 -10.02 6.13
N MET A 304 -8.23 -9.03 6.40
CA MET A 304 -8.25 -8.31 7.67
C MET A 304 -8.81 -9.15 8.82
N ILE A 305 -9.80 -10.03 8.57
CA ILE A 305 -10.34 -10.92 9.60
C ILE A 305 -9.33 -12.02 9.96
N ASP A 306 -8.55 -12.52 8.99
CA ASP A 306 -7.49 -13.50 9.27
C ASP A 306 -6.27 -12.89 9.98
N ILE A 307 -5.93 -11.64 9.67
CA ILE A 307 -4.92 -10.86 10.41
C ILE A 307 -5.45 -10.48 11.79
N ALA A 308 -6.72 -10.10 11.93
CA ALA A 308 -7.37 -9.81 13.21
C ALA A 308 -7.55 -11.08 14.07
N ALA A 309 -7.72 -12.27 13.50
CA ALA A 309 -7.80 -13.50 14.27
C ALA A 309 -6.41 -13.94 14.81
N LYS A 310 -5.32 -13.63 14.09
CA LYS A 310 -3.95 -14.06 14.45
C LYS A 310 -3.15 -13.02 15.22
N GLU A 311 -3.35 -11.72 14.95
CA GLU A 311 -2.68 -10.59 15.58
C GLU A 311 -3.65 -9.71 16.40
N GLY A 312 -4.96 -9.96 16.36
CA GLY A 312 -5.99 -9.13 17.00
C GLY A 312 -5.82 -8.92 18.50
N PRO A 313 -5.46 -9.92 19.32
CA PRO A 313 -5.22 -9.67 20.73
C PRO A 313 -4.10 -8.64 20.97
N LYS A 314 -3.05 -8.66 20.14
CA LYS A 314 -1.91 -7.75 20.23
C LYS A 314 -2.25 -6.34 19.74
N TRP A 315 -2.99 -6.21 18.65
CA TRP A 315 -3.47 -4.91 18.14
C TRP A 315 -4.57 -4.31 19.01
N LEU A 316 -5.48 -5.13 19.54
CA LEU A 316 -6.50 -4.71 20.49
C LEU A 316 -5.85 -4.14 21.75
N LEU A 317 -4.82 -4.79 22.28
CA LEU A 317 -4.04 -4.26 23.41
C LEU A 317 -3.31 -2.96 23.04
N ARG A 318 -2.70 -2.85 21.84
CA ARG A 318 -2.04 -1.60 21.39
C ARG A 318 -3.02 -0.45 21.20
N ILE A 319 -4.20 -0.69 20.64
CA ILE A 319 -5.27 0.30 20.46
C ILE A 319 -5.86 0.70 21.82
N LEU A 320 -6.05 -0.26 22.72
CA LEU A 320 -6.50 -0.01 24.10
C LEU A 320 -5.47 0.86 24.84
N LEU A 321 -4.18 0.55 24.73
CA LEU A 321 -3.09 1.34 25.32
C LEU A 321 -3.00 2.74 24.69
N MET A 322 -3.16 2.86 23.38
CA MET A 322 -3.23 4.14 22.68
C MET A 322 -4.40 4.99 23.20
N ALA A 323 -5.60 4.40 23.32
CA ALA A 323 -6.78 5.07 23.86
C ALA A 323 -6.57 5.47 25.33
N LEU A 324 -5.93 4.61 26.13
CA LEU A 324 -5.58 4.92 27.52
C LEU A 324 -4.60 6.09 27.63
N ILE A 325 -3.57 6.15 26.78
CA ILE A 325 -2.61 7.25 26.73
C ILE A 325 -3.33 8.55 26.37
N ILE A 326 -4.14 8.55 25.31
CA ILE A 326 -4.90 9.74 24.90
C ILE A 326 -5.81 10.20 26.05
N PHE A 327 -6.49 9.26 26.73
CA PHE A 327 -7.33 9.57 27.87
C PHE A 327 -6.54 10.21 29.02
N VAL A 328 -5.37 9.66 29.39
CA VAL A 328 -4.51 10.22 30.44
C VAL A 328 -4.05 11.63 30.07
N PHE A 329 -3.55 11.85 28.85
CA PHE A 329 -3.10 13.17 28.40
C PHE A 329 -4.23 14.19 28.32
N PHE A 330 -5.44 13.76 27.96
CA PHE A 330 -6.63 14.61 27.99
C PHE A 330 -6.96 15.08 29.41
N GLN A 331 -6.85 14.18 30.40
CA GLN A 331 -7.06 14.52 31.81
C GLN A 331 -5.96 15.42 32.35
N ILE A 332 -4.69 15.17 31.98
CA ILE A 332 -3.56 16.04 32.33
C ILE A 332 -3.74 17.43 31.72
N SER A 333 -4.20 17.53 30.47
CA SER A 333 -4.46 18.82 29.81
C SER A 333 -5.49 19.64 30.59
N LYS A 334 -6.62 19.02 30.99
CA LYS A 334 -7.62 19.69 31.83
C LYS A 334 -7.08 20.13 33.19
N LEU A 335 -6.19 19.34 33.80
CA LEU A 335 -5.56 19.72 35.07
C LEU A 335 -4.58 20.89 34.88
N ALA A 336 -3.76 20.83 33.84
CA ALA A 336 -2.83 21.90 33.48
C ALA A 336 -3.57 23.21 33.19
N GLN A 337 -4.68 23.18 32.45
CA GLN A 337 -5.54 24.35 32.24
C GLN A 337 -5.98 24.96 33.59
N LYS A 338 -6.46 24.14 34.54
CA LYS A 338 -6.89 24.64 35.86
C LYS A 338 -5.74 25.26 36.65
N VAL A 339 -4.53 24.70 36.58
CA VAL A 339 -3.34 25.22 37.25
C VAL A 339 -2.91 26.54 36.63
N VAL A 340 -2.84 26.61 35.30
CA VAL A 340 -2.48 27.82 34.54
C VAL A 340 -3.49 28.94 34.83
N ILE A 341 -4.79 28.67 34.77
CA ILE A 341 -5.84 29.65 35.11
C ILE A 341 -5.66 30.17 36.54
N ARG A 342 -5.43 29.28 37.51
CA ARG A 342 -5.21 29.69 38.91
C ARG A 342 -3.96 30.56 39.07
N GLY A 343 -2.87 30.22 38.38
CA GLY A 343 -1.64 31.01 38.39
C GLY A 343 -1.81 32.40 37.78
N LEU A 344 -2.48 32.48 36.63
CA LEU A 344 -2.73 33.74 35.91
C LEU A 344 -3.83 34.61 36.55
N THR A 345 -4.60 34.08 37.49
CA THR A 345 -5.65 34.81 38.24
C THR A 345 -5.15 35.25 39.64
N SER A 346 -3.90 34.96 39.98
CA SER A 346 -3.28 35.44 41.21
C SER A 346 -3.19 36.98 41.22
N ARG A 347 -3.49 37.61 42.36
CA ARG A 347 -3.53 39.08 42.55
C ARG A 347 -2.23 39.83 42.22
N ARG A 348 -1.14 39.12 41.92
CA ARG A 348 0.17 39.70 41.59
C ARG A 348 0.41 39.86 40.09
N VAL A 349 -0.49 39.41 39.21
CA VAL A 349 -0.28 39.44 37.74
C VAL A 349 -1.49 40.06 37.03
N ASN A 350 -1.30 41.24 36.42
CA ASN A 350 -2.33 41.94 35.64
C ASN A 350 -2.29 41.47 34.18
N VAL A 351 -2.92 40.34 33.89
CA VAL A 351 -2.99 39.76 32.53
C VAL A 351 -4.39 40.00 31.94
N SER A 352 -4.45 40.46 30.68
CA SER A 352 -5.71 40.60 29.92
C SER A 352 -6.46 39.28 29.80
N HIS A 353 -7.80 39.33 29.72
CA HIS A 353 -8.65 38.16 29.53
C HIS A 353 -8.27 37.36 28.28
N LEU A 354 -7.98 38.06 27.17
CA LEU A 354 -7.60 37.44 25.90
C LEU A 354 -6.27 36.68 26.01
N LEU A 355 -5.28 37.25 26.70
CA LEU A 355 -3.97 36.61 26.87
C LEU A 355 -4.06 35.36 27.77
N LYS A 356 -4.94 35.39 28.78
CA LYS A 356 -5.21 34.21 29.62
C LYS A 356 -5.82 33.06 28.81
N GLU A 357 -6.80 33.35 27.96
CA GLU A 357 -7.44 32.34 27.11
C GLU A 357 -6.47 31.78 26.08
N MET A 358 -5.65 32.64 25.45
CA MET A 358 -4.63 32.24 24.49
C MET A 358 -3.58 31.31 25.12
N ILE A 359 -3.01 31.69 26.27
CA ILE A 359 -2.00 30.88 26.98
C ILE A 359 -2.60 29.56 27.45
N THR A 360 -3.81 29.59 28.02
CA THR A 360 -4.49 28.38 28.53
C THR A 360 -4.79 27.40 27.39
N SER A 361 -5.26 27.91 26.24
CA SER A 361 -5.50 27.11 25.05
C SER A 361 -4.20 26.56 24.46
N ALA A 362 -3.15 27.37 24.36
CA ALA A 362 -1.85 26.95 23.84
C ALA A 362 -1.23 25.81 24.67
N VAL A 363 -1.22 25.94 26.00
CA VAL A 363 -0.70 24.91 26.92
C VAL A 363 -1.51 23.61 26.79
N SER A 364 -2.83 23.72 26.76
CA SER A 364 -3.73 22.58 26.56
C SER A 364 -3.45 21.84 25.26
N ASN A 365 -3.32 22.59 24.16
CA ASN A 365 -3.13 22.04 22.83
C ASN A 365 -1.76 21.38 22.69
N LEU A 366 -0.72 21.96 23.30
CA LEU A 366 0.61 21.32 23.36
C LEU A 366 0.58 19.98 24.11
N ILE A 367 -0.08 19.93 25.27
CA ILE A 367 -0.18 18.68 26.05
C ILE A 367 -0.94 17.59 25.27
N ILE A 368 -2.04 17.96 24.61
CA ILE A 368 -2.81 17.02 23.78
C ILE A 368 -1.97 16.56 22.59
N LEU A 369 -1.25 17.47 21.93
CA LEU A 369 -0.36 17.17 20.82
C LEU A 369 0.74 16.17 21.19
N PHE A 370 1.41 16.36 22.34
CA PHE A 370 2.39 15.39 22.84
C PHE A 370 1.74 14.05 23.18
N GLY A 371 0.54 14.07 23.77
CA GLY A 371 -0.24 12.86 24.02
C GLY A 371 -0.53 12.08 22.74
N ILE A 372 -0.90 12.77 21.66
CA ILE A 372 -1.13 12.16 20.34
C ILE A 372 0.16 11.59 19.77
N LEU A 373 1.28 12.33 19.82
CA LEU A 373 2.57 11.81 19.35
C LEU A 373 2.95 10.52 20.08
N ILE A 374 2.89 10.52 21.41
CA ILE A 374 3.23 9.34 22.23
C ILE A 374 2.26 8.19 21.96
N ALA A 375 0.97 8.46 21.76
CA ALA A 375 -0.03 7.46 21.43
C ALA A 375 0.23 6.83 20.05
N VAL A 376 0.56 7.63 19.05
CA VAL A 376 0.91 7.18 17.69
C VAL A 376 2.21 6.37 17.69
N SER A 377 3.17 6.70 18.55
CA SER A 377 4.40 5.92 18.73
C SER A 377 4.12 4.49 19.21
N GLN A 378 3.04 4.25 19.96
CA GLN A 378 2.67 2.89 20.39
C GLN A 378 2.18 2.01 19.24
N LEU A 379 1.78 2.61 18.12
CA LEU A 379 1.43 1.90 16.90
C LEU A 379 2.67 1.52 16.05
N GLY A 380 3.88 1.86 16.51
CA GLY A 380 5.13 1.60 15.79
C GLY A 380 5.43 2.62 14.69
N VAL A 381 4.70 3.73 14.65
CA VAL A 381 4.96 4.84 13.73
C VAL A 381 6.16 5.64 14.23
N SER A 382 7.09 5.97 13.33
CA SER A 382 8.25 6.78 13.67
C SER A 382 7.84 8.24 13.94
N LEU A 383 8.34 8.80 15.05
CA LEU A 383 8.05 10.19 15.42
C LEU A 383 8.79 11.22 14.57
N GLY A 384 9.84 10.81 13.82
CA GLY A 384 10.70 11.70 13.04
C GLY A 384 9.94 12.59 12.06
N PRO A 385 9.14 12.03 11.13
CA PRO A 385 8.35 12.83 10.20
C PRO A 385 7.33 13.75 10.87
N LEU A 386 6.69 13.30 11.96
CA LEU A 386 5.70 14.10 12.71
C LEU A 386 6.37 15.28 13.43
N LEU A 387 7.52 15.05 14.05
CA LEU A 387 8.31 16.08 14.72
C LEU A 387 8.89 17.08 13.73
N ALA A 388 9.33 16.64 12.55
CA ALA A 388 9.78 17.51 11.47
C ALA A 388 8.65 18.42 10.96
N GLY A 389 7.46 17.86 10.74
CA GLY A 389 6.27 18.63 10.35
C GLY A 389 5.84 19.63 11.42
N LEU A 390 5.89 19.24 12.71
CA LEU A 390 5.62 20.14 13.82
C LEU A 390 6.65 21.28 13.90
N GLY A 391 7.93 20.99 13.66
CA GLY A 391 8.98 22.01 13.61
C GLY A 391 8.72 23.08 12.56
N ILE A 392 8.32 22.66 11.34
CA ILE A 392 7.98 23.59 10.26
C ILE A 392 6.71 24.39 10.60
N ALA A 393 5.67 23.74 11.12
CA ALA A 393 4.43 24.42 11.51
C ALA A 393 4.66 25.44 12.65
N GLY A 394 5.43 25.07 13.67
CA GLY A 394 5.80 25.96 14.77
C GLY A 394 6.64 27.14 14.30
N PHE A 395 7.52 26.93 13.32
CA PHE A 395 8.30 27.99 12.69
C PHE A 395 7.42 28.98 11.90
N ILE A 396 6.47 28.48 11.11
CA ILE A 396 5.49 29.32 10.37
C ILE A 396 4.63 30.12 11.34
N ILE A 397 4.09 29.49 12.39
CA ILE A 397 3.29 30.17 13.41
C ILE A 397 4.14 31.20 14.16
N GLY A 398 5.40 30.88 14.47
CA GLY A 398 6.35 31.80 15.10
C GLY A 398 6.60 33.04 14.27
N PHE A 399 6.78 32.89 12.95
CA PHE A 399 6.91 34.02 12.03
C PHE A 399 5.62 34.82 11.88
N ALA A 400 4.46 34.15 11.81
CA ALA A 400 3.18 34.84 11.75
C ALA A 400 2.88 35.65 13.04
N LEU A 401 3.37 35.20 14.20
CA LEU A 401 3.19 35.88 15.48
C LEU A 401 4.28 36.93 15.79
N GLN A 402 5.37 36.97 15.01
CA GLN A 402 6.50 37.88 15.25
C GLN A 402 6.06 39.34 15.35
N ASP A 403 5.22 39.80 14.42
CA ASP A 403 4.72 41.19 14.38
C ASP A 403 3.75 41.53 15.52
N SER A 404 3.19 40.51 16.19
CA SER A 404 2.29 40.67 17.35
C SER A 404 2.99 40.58 18.70
N LEU A 405 4.24 40.11 18.73
CA LEU A 405 5.06 39.90 19.92
C LEU A 405 6.24 40.88 20.02
N SER A 406 6.60 41.58 18.93
CA SER A 406 7.54 42.73 18.92
C SER A 406 6.84 44.01 19.34
#